data_AF-A0A7Y0QI19-F1
#
_entry.id   AF-A0A7Y0QI19-F1
#
_cell.length_a   1.000
_cell.length_b   1.000
_cell.length_c   1.000
_cell.angle_alpha   90.00
_cell.angle_beta   90.00
_cell.angle_gamma   90.00
#
_symmetry.space_group_name_H-M   'P 1'
#
loop_
_entity.id
_entity.type
_entity.pdbx_description
1 polymer ?
#
loop_
_entity_poly.entity_id
_entity_poly.type
_entity_poly.pdbx_seq_one_letter_code
_entity_poly.pdbx_strand_id
1 'polypeptide(L)'
;MSGGVAGRTRSGWVAQGGEYEYRVLRLPSTTSGGDARRLLTEQAEYGRWELARTRLFAGGERKVWLRRKIIRVRSTLGYASPDPASTDLV
;
A
#
# COMPACT_ATOMS: atom_id res chain seq x y z
N MET A 1 -12.49 -9.07 -42.59
CA MET A 1 -13.43 -9.56 -41.57
C MET A 1 -12.92 -9.12 -40.21
N SER A 2 -13.80 -8.43 -39.49
CA SER A 2 -13.55 -7.65 -38.29
C SER A 2 -13.43 -8.48 -37.01
N GLY A 3 -12.83 -7.86 -35.97
CA GLY A 3 -12.94 -8.22 -34.55
C GLY A 3 -11.55 -8.36 -33.90
N GLY A 4 -11.02 -7.40 -33.12
CA GLY A 4 -11.64 -6.70 -31.99
C GLY A 4 -11.85 -7.74 -30.88
N VAL A 5 -11.08 -7.80 -29.79
CA VAL A 5 -11.03 -6.78 -28.73
C VAL A 5 -9.70 -6.86 -27.97
N ALA A 6 -8.98 -5.73 -27.92
CA ALA A 6 -7.89 -5.53 -26.98
C ALA A 6 -8.44 -5.50 -25.55
N GLY A 7 -7.96 -6.39 -24.67
CA GLY A 7 -8.28 -6.44 -23.24
C GLY A 7 -7.73 -5.27 -22.42
N ARG A 8 -7.82 -4.04 -22.92
CA ARG A 8 -7.14 -2.87 -22.33
C ARG A 8 -7.93 -2.09 -21.28
N THR A 9 -9.01 -2.62 -20.72
CA THR A 9 -9.84 -1.80 -19.80
C THR A 9 -10.49 -2.55 -18.63
N ARG A 10 -9.86 -3.60 -18.09
CA ARG A 10 -10.22 -4.05 -16.71
C ARG A 10 -9.31 -3.48 -15.63
N SER A 11 -8.12 -3.00 -16.00
CA SER A 11 -7.10 -2.51 -15.06
C SER A 11 -7.43 -1.14 -14.48
N GLY A 12 -8.23 -0.31 -15.16
CA GLY A 12 -8.52 1.06 -14.73
C GLY A 12 -9.34 1.16 -13.44
N TRP A 13 -10.35 0.31 -13.26
CA TRP A 13 -11.22 0.34 -12.07
C TRP A 13 -10.58 -0.32 -10.84
N VAL A 14 -9.77 -1.38 -11.03
CA VAL A 14 -8.94 -1.94 -9.95
C VAL A 14 -7.81 -0.98 -9.58
N ALA A 15 -7.26 -0.22 -10.54
CA ALA A 15 -6.25 0.82 -10.27
C ALA A 15 -6.83 2.07 -9.59
N GLN A 16 -8.15 2.32 -9.67
CA GLN A 16 -8.80 3.41 -8.93
C GLN A 16 -8.85 3.12 -7.43
N GLY A 17 -8.95 1.84 -7.04
CA GLY A 17 -8.66 1.40 -5.68
C GLY A 17 -7.14 1.32 -5.49
N GLY A 18 -6.53 2.33 -4.89
CA GLY A 18 -5.08 2.36 -4.69
C GLY A 18 -4.54 1.05 -4.08
N GLU A 19 -3.32 0.67 -4.43
CA GLU A 19 -2.68 -0.51 -3.84
C GLU A 19 -2.40 -0.26 -2.35
N TYR A 20 -2.65 -1.26 -1.51
CA TYR A 20 -2.45 -1.18 -0.06
C TYR A 20 -1.44 -2.20 0.43
N GLU A 21 -0.58 -1.78 1.35
CA GLU A 21 0.21 -2.66 2.19
C GLU A 21 -0.63 -3.03 3.42
N TYR A 22 -0.54 -4.29 3.86
CA TYR A 22 -1.26 -4.78 5.04
C TYR A 22 -0.30 -5.26 6.12
N ARG A 23 -0.64 -4.97 7.37
CA ARG A 23 0.05 -5.49 8.56
C ARG A 23 -0.96 -6.09 9.53
N VAL A 24 -0.57 -7.17 10.20
CA VAL A 24 -1.41 -7.85 11.20
C VAL A 24 -0.76 -7.75 12.56
N LEU A 25 -1.52 -7.29 13.55
CA LEU A 25 -1.14 -7.29 14.95
C LEU A 25 -1.99 -8.30 15.72
N ARG A 26 -1.36 -9.05 16.63
CA ARG A 26 -2.05 -9.89 17.61
C ARG A 26 -1.83 -9.28 18.98
N LEU A 27 -2.92 -8.92 19.64
CA LEU A 27 -2.92 -8.35 20.97
C LEU A 27 -3.45 -9.40 21.94
N PRO A 28 -2.64 -9.84 22.92
CA PRO A 28 -3.11 -10.79 23.91
C PRO A 28 -4.25 -10.21 24.74
N SER A 29 -5.00 -11.08 25.41
CA SER A 29 -6.12 -10.70 26.27
C SER A 29 -5.71 -9.84 27.46
N THR A 30 -4.44 -9.92 27.88
CA THR A 30 -3.86 -9.09 28.93
C THR A 30 -3.64 -7.64 28.51
N THR A 31 -3.60 -7.36 27.21
CA THR A 31 -3.53 -5.97 26.73
C THR A 31 -4.85 -5.29 27.01
N SER A 32 -4.82 -4.17 27.72
CA SER A 32 -6.04 -3.41 28.03
C SER A 32 -6.66 -2.80 26.77
N GLY A 33 -7.90 -2.33 26.88
CA GLY A 33 -8.53 -1.57 25.80
C GLY A 33 -7.80 -0.25 25.50
N GLY A 34 -7.34 0.44 26.54
CA GLY A 34 -6.61 1.70 26.45
C GLY A 34 -5.24 1.54 25.78
N ASP A 35 -4.46 0.54 26.21
CA ASP A 35 -3.14 0.27 25.63
C ASP A 35 -3.24 -0.12 24.15
N ALA A 36 -4.24 -0.93 23.80
CA ALA A 36 -4.50 -1.26 22.41
C ALA A 36 -4.83 -0.01 21.58
N ARG A 37 -5.67 0.89 22.10
CA ARG A 37 -5.99 2.14 21.39
C ARG A 37 -4.75 3.01 21.23
N ARG A 38 -3.93 3.17 22.28
CA ARG A 38 -2.68 3.93 22.23
C ARG A 38 -1.74 3.37 21.16
N LEU A 39 -1.50 2.06 21.18
CA LEU A 39 -0.67 1.37 20.19
C LEU A 39 -1.17 1.62 18.77
N LEU A 40 -2.48 1.49 18.51
CA LEU A 40 -3.05 1.70 17.19
C LEU A 40 -2.94 3.17 16.73
N THR A 41 -3.08 4.12 17.66
CA THR A 41 -2.83 5.54 17.39
C THR A 41 -1.38 5.78 17.01
N GLU A 42 -0.41 5.23 17.76
CA GLU A 42 1.01 5.35 17.42
C GLU A 42 1.32 4.79 16.02
N GLN A 43 0.72 3.65 15.65
CA GLN A 43 0.85 3.10 14.29
C GLN A 43 0.27 4.04 13.23
N ALA A 44 -0.85 4.71 13.52
CA ALA A 44 -1.47 5.64 12.60
C ALA A 44 -0.65 6.91 12.41
N GLU A 45 -0.14 7.48 13.50
CA GLU A 45 0.64 8.71 13.47
C GLU A 45 2.00 8.51 12.79
N TYR A 46 2.78 7.52 13.25
CA TYR A 46 4.16 7.34 12.79
C TYR A 46 4.28 6.44 11.57
N GLY A 47 3.41 5.43 11.44
CA GLY A 47 3.47 4.47 10.34
C GLY A 47 2.50 4.75 9.19
N ARG A 48 1.62 5.76 9.35
CA ARG A 48 0.53 6.10 8.42
C ARG A 48 -0.41 4.91 8.17
N TRP A 49 -0.56 4.06 9.19
CA TRP A 49 -1.45 2.90 9.15
C TRP A 49 -2.88 3.29 9.50
N GLU A 50 -3.83 2.67 8.82
CA GLU A 50 -5.25 2.81 9.06
C GLU A 50 -5.83 1.48 9.53
N LEU A 51 -6.80 1.53 10.47
CA LEU A 51 -7.48 0.33 10.92
C LEU A 51 -8.38 -0.23 9.81
N ALA A 52 -8.05 -1.44 9.33
CA ALA A 52 -8.81 -2.11 8.29
C ALA A 52 -9.86 -3.07 8.87
N ARG A 53 -9.50 -3.82 9.92
CA ARG A 53 -10.38 -4.79 10.56
C ARG A 53 -9.91 -5.10 11.98
N THR A 54 -10.86 -5.40 12.86
CA THR A 54 -10.59 -6.00 14.17
C THR A 54 -11.40 -7.28 14.31
N ARG A 55 -10.80 -8.31 14.92
CA ARG A 55 -11.50 -9.52 15.34
C ARG A 55 -11.13 -9.85 16.78
N LEU A 56 -12.13 -10.01 17.63
CA LEU A 56 -11.99 -10.50 18.99
C LEU A 56 -12.29 -12.01 18.99
N PHE A 57 -11.44 -12.80 19.64
CA PHE A 57 -11.62 -14.24 19.79
C PHE A 57 -12.16 -14.59 21.19
N ALA A 58 -12.84 -15.74 21.27
CA ALA A 58 -13.14 -16.36 22.55
C ALA A 58 -11.81 -16.67 23.27
N GLY A 59 -11.59 -16.04 24.42
CA GLY A 59 -10.28 -15.98 25.10
C GLY A 59 -9.68 -14.57 25.22
N GLY A 60 -10.28 -13.57 24.56
CA GLY A 60 -9.94 -12.16 24.72
C GLY A 60 -8.80 -11.66 23.83
N GLU A 61 -8.15 -12.55 23.06
CA GLU A 61 -7.16 -12.15 22.06
C GLU A 61 -7.84 -11.31 20.96
N ARG A 62 -7.15 -10.25 20.54
CA ARG A 62 -7.58 -9.40 19.42
C ARG A 62 -6.60 -9.54 18.26
N LYS A 63 -7.11 -9.84 17.07
CA LYS A 63 -6.36 -9.75 15.82
C LYS A 63 -6.80 -8.50 15.07
N VAL A 64 -5.84 -7.65 14.77
CA VAL A 64 -6.05 -6.35 14.13
C VAL A 64 -5.33 -6.35 12.79
N TRP A 65 -6.03 -5.93 11.75
CA TRP A 65 -5.47 -5.69 10.42
C TRP A 65 -5.36 -4.19 10.23
N LEU A 66 -4.15 -3.75 9.88
CA LEU A 66 -3.83 -2.40 9.49
C LEU A 66 -3.57 -2.37 7.98
N ARG A 67 -3.90 -1.26 7.34
CA ARG A 67 -3.57 -1.01 5.93
C ARG A 67 -2.95 0.37 5.74
N ARG A 68 -2.10 0.55 4.73
CA ARG A 68 -1.63 1.86 4.29
C ARG A 68 -1.50 1.89 2.78
N LYS A 69 -1.72 3.05 2.15
CA LYS A 69 -1.65 3.18 0.69
C LYS A 69 -0.19 3.12 0.22
N ILE A 70 0.09 2.30 -0.78
CA ILE A 70 1.40 2.26 -1.45
C ILE A 70 1.45 3.42 -2.44
N ILE A 71 2.40 4.34 -2.22
CA ILE A 71 2.66 5.46 -3.11
C ILE A 71 3.79 5.05 -4.06
N ARG A 72 3.44 4.79 -5.33
CA ARG A 72 4.43 4.51 -6.36
C ARG A 72 4.92 5.82 -6.96
N VAL A 73 6.16 6.18 -6.66
CA VAL A 73 6.83 7.33 -7.27
C VAL A 73 7.50 6.88 -8.56
N ARG A 74 7.29 7.62 -9.66
CA ARG A 74 8.10 7.43 -10.87
C ARG A 74 9.49 8.01 -10.63
N SER A 75 10.53 7.23 -10.95
CA SER A 75 11.91 7.72 -10.89
C SER A 75 12.09 8.92 -11.83
N THR A 76 12.64 10.00 -11.30
CA THR A 76 13.02 11.21 -12.04
C THR A 76 14.49 11.21 -12.45
N LEU A 77 15.29 10.26 -11.93
CA LEU A 77 16.63 9.97 -12.44
C LEU A 77 16.49 9.25 -13.78
N GLY A 78 16.12 10.01 -14.80
CA GLY A 78 16.43 9.65 -16.17
C GLY A 78 17.93 9.75 -16.29
N TYR A 79 18.64 8.61 -16.26
CA TYR A 79 19.93 8.59 -16.92
C TYR A 79 19.60 8.92 -18.37
N ALA A 80 19.88 10.16 -18.74
CA ALA A 80 19.74 10.65 -20.10
C ALA A 80 20.43 9.61 -20.97
N SER A 81 19.66 8.99 -21.86
CA SER A 81 20.24 8.31 -23.01
C SER A 81 21.20 9.33 -23.64
N PRO A 82 22.48 8.99 -23.88
CA PRO A 82 23.34 9.87 -24.63
C PRO A 82 22.63 10.14 -25.96
N ASP A 83 22.39 11.41 -26.23
CA ASP A 83 21.80 11.86 -27.48
C ASP A 83 22.70 11.37 -28.62
N PRO A 84 22.23 10.55 -29.56
CA PRO A 84 23.08 10.01 -30.62
C PRO A 84 23.52 11.08 -31.64
N ALA A 85 23.13 12.35 -31.46
CA ALA A 85 23.49 13.44 -32.36
C ALA A 85 24.76 14.22 -31.98
N SER A 86 25.46 13.88 -30.88
CA SER A 86 26.83 14.38 -30.66
C SER A 86 27.84 13.59 -31.49
N THR A 87 27.79 13.79 -32.81
CA THR A 87 28.99 13.68 -33.64
C THR A 87 29.80 14.94 -33.38
N ASP A 88 30.77 14.83 -32.47
CA ASP A 88 31.81 15.84 -32.32
C ASP A 88 32.68 15.80 -33.60
N LEU A 89 32.81 16.98 -34.17
CA LEU A 89 33.61 17.29 -35.35
C LEU A 89 35.09 16.97 -35.06
N VAL A 90 35.67 16.06 -35.84
CA VAL A 90 37.12 15.98 -36.13
C VAL A 90 37.35 15.73 -37.61
#